data_AF-A0A661QZW6-F1
#
_entry.id   AF-A0A661QZW6-F1
#
_cell.length_a   1.000
_cell.length_b   1.000
_cell.length_c   1.000
_cell.angle_alpha   90.00
_cell.angle_beta   90.00
_cell.angle_gamma   90.00
#
_symmetry.space_group_name_H-M   'P 1'
#
loop_
_entity.id
_entity.type
_entity.pdbx_description
1 polymer ?
#
loop_
_entity_poly.entity_id
_entity_poly.type
_entity_poly.pdbx_seq_one_letter_code
_entity_poly.pdbx_strand_id
1 'polypeptide(L)'
;MSQGKIVEYIDQGKIICSLCLQDKGNKLHLLTTSNREVNLSPKRALLISDSGIDVSRSREELIEHLKKTEAIRKALKEEVDPKELWELVQGEGEDFDNRYLAELCFGVPVTDHHVSALVRALFEDRLHFRLKDGRFLANTEERVEQILKQREEEALREERLAKGSEWIRKALAGEPVEEPEVKDYVIKVLKDLALYGKEAPLINEGKELLARAGISRIENARSILVSLGVWEEDENLDLIRFNIPKGFTEAEKREASSLALFSEPQEGLEDLTDLPVVTIDGPFTRDFDDALSIVEKGDVVELGIHIADVAATVRPDTALDKGAAAKPSSLYLPRRQIPMIPPELSENVLSLRQGEE
;
A
#
# COMPACT_ATOMS: atom_id res chain seq x y z
N MET A 1 -15.91 14.53 -50.52
CA MET A 1 -16.79 13.34 -50.59
C MET A 1 -15.94 12.12 -50.28
N SER A 2 -16.31 11.38 -49.25
CA SER A 2 -15.55 10.24 -48.71
C SER A 2 -15.98 8.89 -49.30
N GLN A 3 -16.93 8.88 -50.24
CA GLN A 3 -17.40 7.66 -50.89
C GLN A 3 -16.26 6.96 -51.63
N GLY A 4 -16.18 5.63 -51.49
CA GLY A 4 -15.12 4.79 -52.04
C GLY A 4 -13.80 4.82 -51.26
N LYS A 5 -13.66 5.69 -50.25
CA LYS A 5 -12.43 5.78 -49.45
C LYS A 5 -12.47 4.80 -48.27
N ILE A 6 -11.30 4.34 -47.86
CA ILE A 6 -11.11 3.55 -46.64
C ILE A 6 -11.14 4.51 -45.46
N VAL A 7 -11.99 4.20 -44.48
CA VAL A 7 -12.17 4.96 -43.25
C VAL A 7 -11.76 4.08 -42.07
N GLU A 8 -10.86 4.58 -41.24
CA GLU A 8 -10.48 3.95 -39.99
C GLU A 8 -11.01 4.71 -38.79
N TYR A 9 -11.46 4.01 -37.77
CA TYR A 9 -11.98 4.60 -36.55
C TYR A 9 -11.72 3.71 -35.34
N ILE A 10 -11.77 4.29 -34.14
CA ILE A 10 -11.57 3.54 -32.90
C ILE A 10 -12.91 3.02 -32.39
N ASP A 11 -12.97 1.73 -32.12
CA ASP A 11 -14.09 1.06 -31.46
C ASP A 11 -13.56 0.02 -30.47
N GLN A 12 -14.06 0.05 -29.23
CA GLN A 12 -13.65 -0.85 -28.14
C GLN A 12 -12.12 -0.99 -27.97
N GLY A 13 -11.38 0.12 -28.14
CA GLY A 13 -9.93 0.14 -27.99
C GLY A 13 -9.16 -0.51 -29.16
N LYS A 14 -9.80 -0.72 -30.32
CA LYS A 14 -9.17 -1.22 -31.55
C LYS A 14 -9.44 -0.29 -32.72
N ILE A 15 -8.50 -0.22 -33.66
CA ILE A 15 -8.68 0.49 -34.92
C ILE A 15 -9.39 -0.44 -35.90
N ILE A 16 -10.57 -0.03 -36.36
CA ILE A 16 -11.38 -0.78 -37.32
C ILE A 16 -11.15 -0.21 -38.72
N CYS A 17 -10.83 -1.09 -39.68
CA CYS A 17 -10.72 -0.76 -41.10
C CYS A 17 -12.06 -0.97 -41.81
N SER A 18 -12.52 0.03 -42.56
CA SER A 18 -13.80 -0.03 -43.26
C SER A 18 -13.80 0.75 -44.57
N LEU A 19 -14.71 0.42 -45.49
CA LEU A 19 -14.90 1.12 -46.77
C LEU A 19 -16.15 2.00 -46.71
N CYS A 20 -16.06 3.27 -47.10
CA CYS A 20 -17.22 4.14 -47.19
C CYS A 20 -18.06 3.87 -48.45
N LEU A 21 -19.23 3.25 -48.28
CA LEU A 21 -20.17 2.97 -49.35
C LEU A 21 -20.95 4.22 -49.79
N GLN A 22 -21.29 5.08 -48.82
CA GLN A 22 -22.04 6.30 -49.07
C GLN A 22 -21.69 7.41 -48.07
N ASP A 23 -21.42 8.61 -48.57
CA ASP A 23 -21.18 9.81 -47.78
C ASP A 23 -22.41 10.73 -47.85
N LYS A 24 -23.14 10.88 -46.73
CA LYS A 24 -24.31 11.77 -46.62
C LYS A 24 -23.96 13.13 -45.98
N GLY A 25 -22.67 13.47 -45.87
CA GLY A 25 -22.18 14.70 -45.27
C GLY A 25 -22.17 14.68 -43.73
N ASN A 26 -23.29 14.34 -43.09
CA ASN A 26 -23.38 14.20 -41.63
C ASN A 26 -23.15 12.76 -41.13
N LYS A 27 -23.10 11.79 -42.05
CA LYS A 27 -23.09 10.36 -41.74
C LYS A 27 -22.39 9.58 -42.86
N LEU A 28 -21.44 8.76 -42.48
CA LEU A 28 -20.76 7.82 -43.36
C LEU A 28 -21.38 6.43 -43.19
N HIS A 29 -21.80 5.81 -44.29
CA HIS A 29 -22.20 4.40 -44.33
C HIS A 29 -20.98 3.58 -44.70
N LEU A 30 -20.53 2.72 -43.79
CA LEU A 30 -19.25 2.01 -43.88
C LEU A 30 -19.48 0.50 -43.92
N LEU A 31 -18.67 -0.21 -44.69
CA LEU A 31 -18.59 -1.67 -44.75
C LEU A 31 -17.31 -2.16 -44.05
N THR A 32 -17.43 -3.05 -43.08
CA THR A 32 -16.28 -3.62 -42.35
C THR A 32 -15.74 -4.89 -43.02
N THR A 33 -14.53 -5.30 -42.63
CA THR A 33 -13.89 -6.56 -43.08
C THR A 33 -14.65 -7.82 -42.65
N SER A 34 -15.53 -7.69 -41.63
CA SER A 34 -16.45 -8.72 -41.14
C SER A 34 -17.82 -8.74 -41.85
N ASN A 35 -17.94 -8.06 -42.99
CA ASN A 35 -19.18 -7.95 -43.76
C ASN A 35 -20.34 -7.29 -43.00
N ARG A 36 -20.04 -6.39 -42.06
CA ARG A 36 -21.06 -5.61 -41.33
C ARG A 36 -21.13 -4.20 -41.88
N GLU A 37 -22.33 -3.66 -41.95
CA GLU A 37 -22.54 -2.25 -42.26
C GLU A 37 -22.72 -1.45 -40.98
N VAL A 38 -21.99 -0.35 -40.89
CA VAL A 38 -21.99 0.53 -39.74
C VAL A 38 -22.12 1.97 -40.17
N ASN A 39 -22.62 2.77 -39.25
CA ASN A 39 -22.92 4.17 -39.45
C ASN A 39 -22.01 5.00 -38.56
N LEU A 40 -21.17 5.84 -39.15
CA LEU A 40 -20.19 6.62 -38.41
C LEU A 40 -20.39 8.12 -38.65
N SER A 41 -20.28 8.92 -37.60
CA SER A 41 -20.14 10.37 -37.74
C SER A 41 -18.75 10.68 -38.33
N PRO A 42 -18.62 11.55 -39.36
CA PRO A 42 -17.32 11.91 -39.92
C PRO A 42 -16.29 12.39 -38.88
N LYS A 43 -16.75 13.02 -37.79
CA LYS A 43 -15.88 13.49 -36.69
C LYS A 43 -15.20 12.35 -35.90
N ARG A 44 -15.69 11.11 -36.02
CA ARG A 44 -15.12 9.92 -35.38
C ARG A 44 -14.14 9.18 -36.27
N ALA A 45 -13.98 9.59 -37.53
CA ALA A 45 -12.97 9.01 -38.41
C ALA A 45 -11.58 9.43 -37.91
N LEU A 46 -10.72 8.44 -37.69
CA LEU A 46 -9.32 8.64 -37.33
C LEU A 46 -8.48 8.90 -38.59
N LEU A 47 -8.68 8.10 -39.64
CA LEU A 47 -8.03 8.25 -40.94
C LEU A 47 -9.04 8.05 -42.06
N ILE A 48 -8.85 8.78 -43.17
CA ILE A 48 -9.60 8.60 -44.41
C ILE A 48 -8.57 8.56 -45.54
N SER A 49 -8.56 7.49 -46.34
CA SER A 49 -7.59 7.33 -47.43
C SER A 49 -7.71 8.40 -48.51
N ASP A 50 -6.60 8.75 -49.14
CA ASP A 50 -6.59 9.62 -50.33
C ASP A 50 -7.16 8.88 -51.54
N SER A 51 -6.73 7.63 -51.71
CA SER A 51 -7.19 6.72 -52.75
C SER A 51 -8.60 6.19 -52.49
N GLY A 52 -9.37 5.99 -53.56
CA GLY A 52 -10.72 5.45 -53.51
C GLY A 52 -10.89 4.22 -54.41
N ILE A 53 -11.86 3.38 -54.05
CA ILE A 53 -12.27 2.19 -54.80
C ILE A 53 -13.64 2.47 -55.41
N ASP A 54 -13.86 1.93 -56.59
CA ASP A 54 -15.17 1.92 -57.21
C ASP A 54 -16.14 1.03 -56.41
N VAL A 55 -17.12 1.68 -55.78
CA VAL A 55 -18.14 1.04 -54.94
C VAL A 55 -19.22 0.32 -55.76
N SER A 56 -19.19 0.39 -57.09
CA SER A 56 -20.09 -0.38 -57.97
C SER A 56 -19.70 -1.85 -58.13
N ARG A 57 -18.53 -2.23 -57.63
CA ARG A 57 -18.04 -3.63 -57.59
C ARG A 57 -18.88 -4.52 -56.68
N SER A 58 -18.75 -5.84 -56.85
CA SER A 58 -19.45 -6.80 -56.00
C SER A 58 -19.02 -6.68 -54.54
N ARG A 59 -19.92 -7.02 -53.62
CA ARG A 59 -19.64 -6.92 -52.19
C ARG A 59 -18.50 -7.83 -51.77
N GLU A 60 -18.40 -9.01 -52.37
CA GLU A 60 -17.29 -9.94 -52.16
C GLU A 60 -15.93 -9.31 -52.53
N GLU A 61 -15.83 -8.66 -53.70
CA GLU A 61 -14.60 -7.99 -54.15
C GLU A 61 -14.20 -6.82 -53.24
N LEU A 62 -15.18 -6.05 -52.73
CA LEU A 62 -14.93 -4.95 -51.80
C LEU A 62 -14.37 -5.46 -50.46
N ILE A 63 -14.88 -6.57 -49.96
CA ILE A 63 -14.41 -7.19 -48.71
C ILE A 63 -13.03 -7.82 -48.90
N GLU A 64 -12.79 -8.50 -50.03
CA GLU A 64 -11.48 -9.06 -50.35
C GLU A 64 -10.42 -7.96 -50.43
N HIS A 65 -10.75 -6.84 -51.09
CA HIS A 65 -9.87 -5.67 -51.11
C HIS A 65 -9.59 -5.15 -49.70
N LEU A 66 -10.62 -4.94 -48.88
CA LEU A 66 -10.45 -4.47 -47.49
C LEU A 66 -9.57 -5.40 -46.65
N LYS A 67 -9.74 -6.72 -46.77
CA LYS A 67 -8.90 -7.72 -46.08
C LYS A 67 -7.45 -7.63 -46.54
N LYS A 68 -7.21 -7.46 -47.83
CA LYS A 68 -5.86 -7.27 -48.39
C LYS A 68 -5.23 -5.97 -47.87
N THR A 69 -5.98 -4.86 -47.84
CA THR A 69 -5.53 -3.59 -47.27
C THR A 69 -5.17 -3.72 -45.79
N GLU A 70 -6.02 -4.38 -45.00
CA GLU A 70 -5.78 -4.61 -43.58
C GLU A 70 -4.53 -5.47 -43.34
N ALA A 71 -4.31 -6.51 -44.15
CA ALA A 71 -3.12 -7.35 -44.09
C ALA A 71 -1.84 -6.56 -44.40
N ILE A 72 -1.85 -5.74 -45.45
CA ILE A 72 -0.71 -4.87 -45.82
C ILE A 72 -0.39 -3.89 -44.68
N ARG A 73 -1.41 -3.20 -44.15
CA ARG A 73 -1.24 -2.23 -43.06
C ARG A 73 -0.74 -2.90 -41.78
N LYS A 74 -1.18 -4.12 -41.50
CA LYS A 74 -0.68 -4.91 -40.36
C LYS A 74 0.77 -5.31 -40.56
N ALA A 75 1.18 -5.74 -41.75
CA ALA A 75 2.57 -6.09 -42.03
C ALA A 75 3.49 -4.88 -41.86
N LEU A 76 3.13 -3.74 -42.48
CA LEU A 76 3.88 -2.49 -42.36
C LEU A 76 3.94 -1.95 -40.92
N LYS A 77 2.91 -2.21 -40.10
CA LYS A 77 2.90 -1.78 -38.69
C LYS A 77 4.07 -2.39 -37.92
N GLU A 78 4.43 -3.64 -38.21
CA GLU A 78 5.52 -4.34 -37.53
C GLU A 78 6.91 -3.76 -37.89
N GLU A 79 7.01 -2.94 -38.94
CA GLU A 79 8.24 -2.23 -39.32
C GLU A 79 8.39 -0.89 -38.60
N VAL A 80 7.36 -0.42 -37.89
CA VAL A 80 7.42 0.85 -37.15
C VAL A 80 7.99 0.58 -35.76
N ASP A 81 9.10 1.24 -35.44
CA ASP A 81 9.62 1.34 -34.06
C ASP A 81 9.20 2.68 -33.45
N PRO A 82 8.20 2.69 -32.54
CA PRO A 82 7.76 3.92 -31.88
C PRO A 82 8.85 4.56 -31.02
N LYS A 83 9.78 3.79 -30.46
CA LYS A 83 10.83 4.33 -29.61
C LYS A 83 11.86 5.09 -30.45
N GLU A 84 12.35 4.48 -31.54
CA GLU A 84 13.29 5.16 -32.44
C GLU A 84 12.67 6.43 -33.04
N LEU A 85 11.40 6.36 -33.47
CA LEU A 85 10.69 7.54 -33.98
C LEU A 85 10.56 8.63 -32.90
N TRP A 86 10.25 8.24 -31.67
CA TRP A 86 10.14 9.17 -30.56
C TRP A 86 11.47 9.88 -30.26
N GLU A 87 12.59 9.14 -30.27
CA GLU A 87 13.94 9.71 -30.06
C GLU A 87 14.30 10.76 -31.13
N LEU A 88 13.79 10.60 -32.36
CA LEU A 88 14.01 11.55 -33.46
C LEU A 88 13.23 12.86 -33.30
N VAL A 89 12.02 12.80 -32.74
CA VAL A 89 11.07 13.92 -32.74
C VAL A 89 10.86 14.54 -31.35
N GLN A 90 11.38 13.91 -30.30
CA GLN A 90 11.28 14.44 -28.95
C GLN A 90 12.03 15.79 -28.83
N GLY A 91 11.38 16.75 -28.19
CA GLY A 91 11.97 18.08 -27.95
C GLY A 91 11.63 19.14 -29.01
N GLU A 92 11.06 18.78 -30.17
CA GLU A 92 10.67 19.80 -31.17
C GLU A 92 9.37 20.53 -30.81
N GLY A 93 8.61 20.04 -29.81
CA GLY A 93 7.48 20.77 -29.21
C GLY A 93 6.27 21.00 -30.12
N GLU A 94 6.23 20.38 -31.31
CA GLU A 94 5.21 20.60 -32.33
C GLU A 94 4.24 19.40 -32.51
N ASP A 95 3.04 19.70 -33.01
CA ASP A 95 2.07 18.71 -33.46
C ASP A 95 2.53 18.13 -34.80
N PHE A 96 3.12 16.94 -34.80
CA PHE A 96 3.55 16.29 -36.04
C PHE A 96 2.36 15.78 -36.85
N ASP A 97 2.40 16.02 -38.16
CA ASP A 97 1.46 15.39 -39.08
C ASP A 97 1.76 13.89 -39.22
N ASN A 98 0.71 13.06 -39.26
CA ASN A 98 0.88 11.60 -39.37
C ASN A 98 1.62 11.20 -40.66
N ARG A 99 1.53 12.01 -41.72
CA ARG A 99 2.25 11.75 -42.97
C ARG A 99 3.74 12.04 -42.82
N TYR A 100 4.10 13.13 -42.14
CA TYR A 100 5.49 13.47 -41.84
C TYR A 100 6.16 12.38 -40.97
N LEU A 101 5.49 11.95 -39.90
CA LEU A 101 5.99 10.85 -39.07
C LEU A 101 6.16 9.55 -39.87
N ALA A 102 5.26 9.28 -40.82
CA ALA A 102 5.37 8.11 -41.69
C ALA A 102 6.53 8.24 -42.69
N GLU A 103 6.89 9.47 -43.10
CA GLU A 103 8.06 9.72 -43.97
C GLU A 103 9.37 9.44 -43.22
N LEU A 104 9.42 9.77 -41.93
CA LEU A 104 10.56 9.43 -41.07
C LEU A 104 10.73 7.91 -40.92
N CYS A 105 9.63 7.16 -40.79
CA CYS A 105 9.69 5.69 -40.64
C CYS A 105 9.96 4.94 -41.96
N PHE A 106 9.24 5.29 -43.02
CA PHE A 106 9.22 4.48 -44.26
C PHE A 106 9.98 5.12 -45.43
N GLY A 107 10.47 6.35 -45.28
CA GLY A 107 11.03 7.13 -46.37
C GLY A 107 9.98 7.59 -47.40
N VAL A 108 10.44 8.36 -48.39
CA VAL A 108 9.59 8.89 -49.46
C VAL A 108 9.62 7.94 -50.68
N PRO A 109 8.48 7.59 -51.30
CA PRO A 109 7.13 8.14 -51.09
C PRO A 109 6.26 7.39 -50.06
N VAL A 110 5.49 8.16 -49.27
CA VAL A 110 4.51 7.64 -48.29
C VAL A 110 3.12 7.45 -48.89
N THR A 111 2.51 6.31 -48.56
CA THR A 111 1.17 5.90 -49.00
C THR A 111 0.17 5.90 -47.83
N ASP A 112 -1.13 5.81 -48.13
CA ASP A 112 -2.20 5.61 -47.15
C ASP A 112 -2.00 4.35 -46.27
N HIS A 113 -1.21 3.37 -46.74
CA HIS A 113 -0.89 2.17 -45.97
C HIS A 113 0.18 2.45 -44.92
N HIS A 114 1.23 3.20 -45.27
CA HIS A 114 2.29 3.63 -44.36
C HIS A 114 1.74 4.50 -43.22
N VAL A 115 0.89 5.50 -43.54
CA VAL A 115 0.27 6.37 -42.53
C VAL A 115 -0.60 5.58 -41.55
N SER A 116 -1.39 4.64 -42.07
CA SER A 116 -2.23 3.78 -41.23
C SER A 116 -1.40 2.82 -40.35
N ALA A 117 -0.35 2.23 -40.91
CA ALA A 117 0.58 1.38 -40.19
C ALA A 117 1.23 2.12 -39.01
N LEU A 118 1.76 3.33 -39.25
CA LEU A 118 2.27 4.21 -38.20
C LEU A 118 1.23 4.46 -37.11
N VAL A 119 0.04 4.96 -37.49
CA VAL A 119 -1.02 5.29 -36.52
C VAL A 119 -1.41 4.08 -35.67
N ARG A 120 -1.42 2.88 -36.24
CA ARG A 120 -1.68 1.63 -35.51
C ARG A 120 -0.57 1.30 -34.51
N ALA A 121 0.69 1.44 -34.91
CA ALA A 121 1.84 1.20 -34.02
C ALA A 121 1.85 2.18 -32.85
N LEU A 122 1.69 3.49 -33.12
CA LEU A 122 1.68 4.52 -32.09
C LEU A 122 0.47 4.40 -31.14
N PHE A 123 -0.67 3.90 -31.64
CA PHE A 123 -1.84 3.63 -30.82
C PHE A 123 -1.62 2.48 -29.82
N GLU A 124 -0.79 1.49 -30.16
CA GLU A 124 -0.49 0.33 -29.32
C GLU A 124 0.60 0.60 -28.27
N ASP A 125 1.59 1.42 -28.58
CA ASP A 125 2.75 1.73 -27.73
C ASP A 125 2.38 2.35 -26.36
N ARG A 126 1.43 3.29 -26.35
CA ARG A 126 0.90 3.98 -25.13
C ARG A 126 1.97 4.55 -24.18
N LEU A 127 3.23 4.68 -24.61
CA LEU A 127 4.36 5.06 -23.77
C LEU A 127 5.02 6.32 -24.31
N HIS A 128 5.47 6.27 -25.55
CA HIS A 128 6.21 7.32 -26.24
C HIS A 128 5.30 8.35 -26.90
N PHE A 129 4.13 7.94 -27.38
CA PHE A 129 3.17 8.85 -28.02
C PHE A 129 1.80 8.84 -27.33
N ARG A 130 1.11 9.99 -27.40
CA ARG A 130 -0.28 10.15 -26.96
C ARG A 130 -1.16 10.67 -28.09
N LEU A 131 -2.36 10.13 -28.22
CA LEU A 131 -3.36 10.56 -29.20
C LEU A 131 -4.15 11.77 -28.67
N LYS A 132 -4.14 12.89 -29.39
CA LYS A 132 -4.92 14.10 -29.10
C LYS A 132 -5.52 14.64 -30.40
N ASP A 133 -6.83 14.84 -30.43
CA ASP A 133 -7.56 15.39 -31.59
C ASP A 133 -7.27 14.69 -32.94
N GLY A 134 -7.01 13.38 -32.91
CA GLY A 134 -6.69 12.58 -34.10
C GLY A 134 -5.22 12.60 -34.55
N ARG A 135 -4.34 13.26 -33.79
CA ARG A 135 -2.89 13.33 -34.03
C ARG A 135 -2.09 12.75 -32.87
N PHE A 136 -0.89 12.26 -33.16
CA PHE A 136 0.02 11.78 -32.12
C PHE A 136 1.00 12.86 -31.70
N LEU A 137 1.15 13.01 -30.39
CA LEU A 137 2.12 13.89 -29.77
C LEU A 137 3.17 13.03 -29.06
N ALA A 138 4.45 13.32 -29.32
CA ALA A 138 5.54 12.73 -28.57
C ALA A 138 5.46 13.18 -27.10
N ASN A 139 5.59 12.24 -26.17
CA ASN A 139 5.73 12.55 -24.75
C ASN A 139 7.11 13.14 -24.49
N THR A 140 7.28 13.92 -23.43
CA THR A 140 8.61 14.36 -23.00
C THR A 140 9.36 13.21 -22.32
N GLU A 141 10.69 13.28 -22.24
CA GLU A 141 11.51 12.31 -21.49
C GLU A 141 11.00 12.13 -20.06
N GLU A 142 10.79 13.24 -19.34
CA GLU A 142 10.21 13.24 -17.98
C GLU A 142 8.87 12.51 -17.91
N ARG A 143 8.03 12.64 -18.95
CA ARG A 143 6.72 11.99 -18.99
C ARG A 143 6.84 10.49 -19.26
N VAL A 144 7.75 10.08 -20.15
CA VAL A 144 8.04 8.67 -20.42
C VAL A 144 8.59 8.00 -19.15
N GLU A 145 9.53 8.64 -18.46
CA GLU A 145 10.06 8.17 -17.17
C GLU A 145 8.96 8.02 -16.11
N GLN A 146 8.06 9.00 -15.99
CA GLN A 146 6.91 8.92 -15.09
C GLN A 146 5.99 7.75 -15.41
N ILE A 147 5.71 7.50 -16.69
CA ILE A 147 4.86 6.37 -17.12
C ILE A 147 5.55 5.04 -16.79
N LEU A 148 6.84 4.91 -17.06
CA LEU A 148 7.61 3.70 -16.74
C LEU A 148 7.62 3.43 -15.24
N LYS A 149 7.94 4.45 -14.44
CA LYS A 149 7.94 4.35 -12.98
C LYS A 149 6.56 3.97 -12.44
N GLN A 150 5.49 4.59 -12.95
CA GLN A 150 4.13 4.25 -12.54
C GLN A 150 3.77 2.79 -12.88
N ARG A 151 4.16 2.31 -14.08
CA ARG A 151 3.93 0.91 -14.48
C ARG A 151 4.72 -0.07 -13.60
N GLU A 152 5.95 0.27 -13.24
CA GLU A 152 6.77 -0.53 -12.33
C GLU A 152 6.16 -0.58 -10.92
N GLU A 153 5.76 0.55 -10.37
CA GLU A 153 5.08 0.63 -9.07
C GLU A 153 3.77 -0.16 -9.05
N GLU A 154 2.98 -0.09 -10.12
CA GLU A 154 1.74 -0.86 -10.30
C GLU A 154 2.02 -2.36 -10.42
N ALA A 155 3.05 -2.76 -11.16
CA ALA A 155 3.46 -4.16 -11.28
C ALA A 155 3.92 -4.74 -9.93
N LEU A 156 4.75 -4.00 -9.19
CA LEU A 156 5.18 -4.40 -7.85
C LEU A 156 4.00 -4.46 -6.88
N ARG A 157 3.05 -3.51 -6.98
CA ARG A 157 1.82 -3.53 -6.19
C ARG A 157 0.98 -4.78 -6.51
N GLU A 158 0.79 -5.07 -7.79
CA GLU A 158 0.04 -6.23 -8.25
C GLU A 158 0.67 -7.53 -7.76
N GLU A 159 1.99 -7.65 -7.86
CA GLU A 159 2.74 -8.80 -7.36
C GLU A 159 2.56 -8.98 -5.85
N ARG A 160 2.65 -7.89 -5.06
CA ARG A 160 2.40 -7.91 -3.61
C ARG A 160 0.99 -8.38 -3.28
N LEU A 161 -0.02 -7.86 -3.97
CA LEU A 161 -1.42 -8.23 -3.75
C LEU A 161 -1.69 -9.68 -4.16
N ALA A 162 -1.14 -10.13 -5.28
CA ALA A 162 -1.28 -11.50 -5.76
C ALA A 162 -0.64 -12.50 -4.78
N LYS A 163 0.66 -12.36 -4.49
CA LYS A 163 1.39 -13.24 -3.56
C LYS A 163 0.79 -13.19 -2.15
N GLY A 164 0.48 -11.99 -1.66
CA GLY A 164 -0.08 -11.79 -0.31
C GLY A 164 -1.48 -12.40 -0.14
N SER A 165 -2.36 -12.22 -1.12
CA SER A 165 -3.72 -12.78 -1.04
C SER A 165 -3.73 -14.30 -1.17
N GLU A 166 -2.84 -14.87 -1.99
CA GLU A 166 -2.65 -16.32 -2.07
C GLU A 166 -2.13 -16.89 -0.74
N TRP A 167 -1.14 -16.23 -0.14
CA TRP A 167 -0.58 -16.61 1.15
C TRP A 167 -1.65 -16.62 2.25
N ILE A 168 -2.46 -15.56 2.36
CA ILE A 168 -3.59 -15.49 3.30
C ILE A 168 -4.57 -16.65 3.05
N ARG A 169 -4.95 -16.90 1.79
CA ARG A 169 -5.93 -17.94 1.44
C ARG A 169 -5.44 -19.33 1.86
N LYS A 170 -4.19 -19.67 1.56
CA LYS A 170 -3.58 -20.96 1.92
C LYS A 170 -3.46 -21.12 3.43
N ALA A 171 -3.04 -20.06 4.13
CA ALA A 171 -2.92 -20.09 5.59
C ALA A 171 -4.28 -20.34 6.26
N LEU A 172 -5.34 -19.70 5.78
CA LEU A 172 -6.71 -19.91 6.29
C LEU A 172 -7.27 -21.29 5.94
N ALA A 173 -6.80 -21.92 4.86
CA ALA A 173 -7.16 -23.29 4.50
C ALA A 173 -6.42 -24.35 5.33
N GLY A 174 -5.45 -23.95 6.18
CA GLY A 174 -4.61 -24.88 6.94
C GLY A 174 -3.59 -25.62 6.06
N GLU A 175 -3.31 -25.12 4.86
CA GLU A 175 -2.30 -25.69 3.98
C GLU A 175 -0.89 -25.30 4.46
N PRO A 176 0.13 -26.14 4.26
CA PRO A 176 1.52 -25.74 4.50
C PRO A 176 1.88 -24.61 3.54
N VAL A 177 2.22 -23.44 4.08
CA VAL A 177 2.54 -22.26 3.30
C VAL A 177 3.99 -21.86 3.53
N GLU A 178 4.74 -21.75 2.45
CA GLU A 178 6.04 -21.07 2.47
C GLU A 178 5.82 -19.57 2.66
N GLU A 179 6.65 -18.96 3.50
CA GLU A 179 6.54 -17.53 3.79
C GLU A 179 7.00 -16.71 2.58
N PRO A 180 6.12 -15.89 1.97
CA PRO A 180 6.52 -15.10 0.82
C PRO A 180 7.37 -13.91 1.27
N GLU A 181 8.21 -13.39 0.37
CA GLU A 181 8.99 -12.16 0.59
C GLU A 181 8.13 -10.95 0.99
N VAL A 182 6.84 -10.97 0.62
CA VAL A 182 5.87 -9.90 0.92
C VAL A 182 5.20 -10.05 2.29
N LYS A 183 5.56 -11.07 3.08
CA LYS A 183 4.97 -11.38 4.40
C LYS A 183 4.90 -10.17 5.31
N ASP A 184 6.02 -9.47 5.50
CA ASP A 184 6.08 -8.33 6.43
C ASP A 184 5.18 -7.17 5.99
N TYR A 185 5.13 -6.92 4.68
CA TYR A 185 4.22 -5.93 4.11
C TYR A 185 2.75 -6.31 4.36
N VAL A 186 2.38 -7.57 4.09
CA VAL A 186 1.02 -8.07 4.31
C VAL A 186 0.64 -7.98 5.79
N ILE A 187 1.53 -8.40 6.70
CA ILE A 187 1.31 -8.30 8.15
C ILE A 187 1.11 -6.85 8.54
N LYS A 188 1.92 -5.92 8.04
CA LYS A 188 1.75 -4.49 8.30
C LYS A 188 0.37 -4.00 7.86
N VAL A 189 -0.05 -4.30 6.62
CA VAL A 189 -1.38 -3.91 6.12
C VAL A 189 -2.50 -4.48 7.00
N LEU A 190 -2.41 -5.76 7.37
CA LEU A 190 -3.41 -6.39 8.23
C LEU A 190 -3.44 -5.77 9.63
N LYS A 191 -2.27 -5.45 10.21
CA LYS A 191 -2.18 -4.74 11.51
C LYS A 191 -2.84 -3.38 11.41
N ASP A 192 -2.53 -2.60 10.38
CA ASP A 192 -3.14 -1.28 10.17
C ASP A 192 -4.66 -1.38 10.04
N LEU A 193 -5.18 -2.36 9.28
CA LEU A 193 -6.62 -2.61 9.17
C LEU A 193 -7.26 -2.98 10.52
N ALA A 194 -6.61 -3.85 11.30
CA ALA A 194 -7.15 -4.28 12.59
C ALA A 194 -7.10 -3.17 13.65
N LEU A 195 -6.08 -2.32 13.61
CA LEU A 195 -5.89 -1.22 14.56
C LEU A 195 -6.78 -0.02 14.23
N TYR A 196 -6.85 0.39 12.96
CA TYR A 196 -7.46 1.66 12.55
C TYR A 196 -8.72 1.50 11.69
N GLY A 197 -9.07 0.28 11.29
CA GLY A 197 -10.27 0.01 10.51
C GLY A 197 -10.32 0.83 9.22
N LYS A 198 -11.30 1.73 9.12
CA LYS A 198 -11.50 2.58 7.93
C LYS A 198 -10.48 3.71 7.80
N GLU A 199 -9.79 4.05 8.88
CA GLU A 199 -8.77 5.10 8.94
C GLU A 199 -7.35 4.57 8.66
N ALA A 200 -7.22 3.27 8.35
CA ALA A 200 -5.95 2.65 8.04
C ALA A 200 -5.25 3.32 6.84
N PRO A 201 -3.94 3.63 6.90
CA PRO A 201 -3.20 4.30 5.83
C PRO A 201 -3.31 3.61 4.47
N LEU A 202 -3.33 2.27 4.48
CA LEU A 202 -3.39 1.43 3.27
C LEU A 202 -4.75 0.74 3.09
N ILE A 203 -5.85 1.40 3.49
CA ILE A 203 -7.20 0.82 3.45
C ILE A 203 -7.62 0.28 2.07
N ASN A 204 -7.27 0.97 0.98
CA ASN A 204 -7.64 0.53 -0.37
C ASN A 204 -6.89 -0.74 -0.78
N GLU A 205 -5.58 -0.80 -0.53
CA GLU A 205 -4.77 -2.00 -0.77
C GLU A 205 -5.19 -3.14 0.13
N GLY A 206 -5.47 -2.87 1.41
CA GLY A 206 -5.95 -3.86 2.37
C GLY A 206 -7.30 -4.46 1.98
N LYS A 207 -8.26 -3.65 1.54
CA LYS A 207 -9.55 -4.14 1.02
C LYS A 207 -9.37 -5.03 -0.20
N GLU A 208 -8.51 -4.62 -1.13
CA GLU A 208 -8.25 -5.38 -2.35
C GLU A 208 -7.55 -6.71 -2.05
N LEU A 209 -6.55 -6.69 -1.17
CA LEU A 209 -5.84 -7.87 -0.67
C LEU A 209 -6.81 -8.89 -0.06
N LEU A 210 -7.68 -8.44 0.84
CA LEU A 210 -8.69 -9.28 1.47
C LEU A 210 -9.70 -9.81 0.46
N ALA A 211 -10.20 -8.95 -0.44
CA ALA A 211 -11.15 -9.36 -1.47
C ALA A 211 -10.59 -10.46 -2.38
N ARG A 212 -9.32 -10.34 -2.81
CA ARG A 212 -8.62 -11.38 -3.59
C ARG A 212 -8.42 -12.67 -2.80
N ALA A 213 -8.26 -12.58 -1.48
CA ALA A 213 -8.21 -13.74 -0.60
C ALA A 213 -9.59 -14.39 -0.34
N GLY A 214 -10.68 -13.80 -0.84
CA GLY A 214 -12.05 -14.28 -0.62
C GLY A 214 -12.71 -13.74 0.66
N ILE A 215 -12.17 -12.65 1.21
CA ILE A 215 -12.58 -12.07 2.49
C ILE A 215 -13.24 -10.72 2.24
N SER A 216 -14.53 -10.59 2.60
CA SER A 216 -15.33 -9.40 2.28
C SER A 216 -15.24 -8.29 3.32
N ARG A 217 -14.79 -8.60 4.54
CA ARG A 217 -14.87 -7.72 5.72
C ARG A 217 -13.49 -7.40 6.26
N ILE A 218 -13.18 -6.11 6.35
CA ILE A 218 -11.90 -5.63 6.92
C ILE A 218 -11.78 -5.99 8.41
N GLU A 219 -12.90 -6.18 9.11
CA GLU A 219 -12.91 -6.56 10.52
C GLU A 219 -12.27 -7.94 10.75
N ASN A 220 -12.19 -8.78 9.71
CA ASN A 220 -11.54 -10.09 9.79
C ASN A 220 -10.00 -9.99 9.79
N ALA A 221 -9.40 -8.80 9.61
CA ALA A 221 -7.95 -8.64 9.64
C ALA A 221 -7.33 -9.17 10.95
N ARG A 222 -8.02 -8.94 12.09
CA ARG A 222 -7.58 -9.47 13.38
C ARG A 222 -7.56 -10.99 13.42
N SER A 223 -8.64 -11.65 13.01
CA SER A 223 -8.70 -13.12 13.02
C SER A 223 -7.64 -13.74 12.10
N ILE A 224 -7.34 -13.09 10.98
CA ILE A 224 -6.27 -13.54 10.07
C ILE A 224 -4.92 -13.45 10.77
N LEU A 225 -4.61 -12.34 11.45
CA LEU A 225 -3.35 -12.19 12.20
C LEU A 225 -3.21 -13.26 13.29
N VAL A 226 -4.31 -13.64 13.94
CA VAL A 226 -4.33 -14.73 14.92
C VAL A 226 -4.08 -16.08 14.25
N SER A 227 -4.77 -16.38 13.15
CA SER A 227 -4.54 -17.62 12.39
C SER A 227 -3.12 -17.74 11.81
N LEU A 228 -2.48 -16.61 11.52
CA LEU A 228 -1.09 -16.54 11.08
C LEU A 228 -0.07 -16.64 12.23
N GLY A 229 -0.52 -16.72 13.48
CA GLY A 229 0.36 -16.74 14.66
C GLY A 229 1.09 -15.41 14.91
N VAL A 230 0.61 -14.32 14.32
CA VAL A 230 1.22 -12.97 14.50
C VAL A 230 0.72 -12.32 15.78
N TRP A 231 -0.54 -12.59 16.15
CA TRP A 231 -1.17 -12.10 17.38
C TRP A 231 -1.82 -13.26 18.12
N GLU A 232 -1.87 -13.12 19.45
CA GLU A 232 -2.67 -14.01 20.29
C GLU A 232 -4.17 -13.67 20.17
N GLU A 233 -5.03 -14.64 20.50
CA GLU A 233 -6.50 -14.46 20.46
C GLU A 233 -6.97 -13.28 21.34
N ASP A 234 -6.24 -12.98 22.41
CA ASP A 234 -6.51 -11.92 23.37
C ASP A 234 -5.51 -10.76 23.29
N GLU A 235 -4.81 -10.61 22.15
CA GLU A 235 -3.90 -9.50 21.92
C GLU A 235 -4.60 -8.15 22.18
N ASN A 236 -4.02 -7.36 23.08
CA ASN A 236 -4.56 -6.06 23.46
C ASN A 236 -4.14 -5.01 22.43
N LEU A 237 -5.09 -4.65 21.57
CA LEU A 237 -4.88 -3.71 20.47
C LEU A 237 -4.61 -2.28 20.93
N ASP A 238 -5.14 -1.87 22.08
CA ASP A 238 -4.95 -0.51 22.58
C ASP A 238 -3.50 -0.28 23.02
N LEU A 239 -2.87 -1.28 23.63
CA LEU A 239 -1.42 -1.20 23.91
C LEU A 239 -0.59 -1.00 22.65
N ILE A 240 -1.00 -1.62 21.52
CA ILE A 240 -0.32 -1.46 20.24
C ILE A 240 -0.60 -0.05 19.67
N ARG A 241 -1.86 0.40 19.67
CA ARG A 241 -2.26 1.73 19.18
C ARG A 241 -1.53 2.86 19.91
N PHE A 242 -1.41 2.76 21.23
CA PHE A 242 -0.72 3.74 22.06
C PHE A 242 0.79 3.50 22.15
N ASN A 243 1.31 2.48 21.48
CA ASN A 243 2.72 2.11 21.49
C ASN A 243 3.27 1.95 22.92
N ILE A 244 2.50 1.32 23.81
CA ILE A 244 2.88 1.12 25.21
C ILE A 244 3.99 0.06 25.27
N PRO A 245 5.18 0.40 25.82
CA PRO A 245 6.24 -0.57 26.05
C PRO A 245 5.74 -1.67 27.00
N LYS A 246 5.85 -2.93 26.59
CA LYS A 246 5.38 -4.09 27.36
C LYS A 246 6.45 -4.69 28.29
N GLY A 247 7.67 -4.19 28.25
CA GLY A 247 8.80 -4.74 29.01
C GLY A 247 9.94 -3.76 29.13
N PHE A 248 11.07 -4.27 29.60
CA PHE A 248 12.25 -3.49 29.97
C PHE A 248 13.40 -3.74 29.00
N THR A 249 14.16 -2.69 28.71
CA THR A 249 15.43 -2.77 27.99
C THR A 249 16.47 -3.54 28.80
N GLU A 250 17.50 -4.04 28.12
CA GLU A 250 18.61 -4.73 28.80
C GLU A 250 19.38 -3.79 29.75
N ALA A 251 19.37 -2.48 29.49
CA ALA A 251 19.95 -1.49 30.39
C ALA A 251 19.13 -1.37 31.70
N GLU A 252 17.80 -1.22 31.59
CA GLU A 252 16.88 -1.20 32.74
C GLU A 252 17.02 -2.48 33.59
N LYS A 253 17.03 -3.66 32.95
CA LYS A 253 17.15 -4.94 33.67
C LYS A 253 18.49 -5.08 34.42
N ARG A 254 19.60 -4.67 33.79
CA ARG A 254 20.93 -4.73 34.42
C ARG A 254 21.02 -3.78 35.61
N GLU A 255 20.52 -2.57 35.45
CA GLU A 255 20.47 -1.58 36.53
C GLU A 255 19.62 -2.10 37.69
N ALA A 256 18.41 -2.59 37.41
CA ALA A 256 17.54 -3.18 38.43
C ALA A 256 18.18 -4.37 39.16
N SER A 257 18.82 -5.27 38.43
CA SER A 257 19.52 -6.42 39.04
C SER A 257 20.67 -5.98 39.94
N SER A 258 21.40 -4.92 39.55
CA SER A 258 22.49 -4.37 40.36
C SER A 258 21.95 -3.74 41.65
N LEU A 259 20.88 -2.94 41.54
CA LEU A 259 20.24 -2.29 42.69
C LEU A 259 19.58 -3.30 43.63
N ALA A 260 19.05 -4.40 43.10
CA ALA A 260 18.46 -5.46 43.91
C ALA A 260 19.49 -6.28 44.70
N LEU A 261 20.75 -6.32 44.25
CA LEU A 261 21.84 -7.01 44.95
C LEU A 261 22.56 -6.11 45.95
N PHE A 262 22.52 -4.79 45.74
CA PHE A 262 23.25 -3.83 46.54
C PHE A 262 22.40 -2.58 46.77
N SER A 263 21.83 -2.48 47.97
CA SER A 263 21.22 -1.24 48.46
C SER A 263 22.32 -0.40 49.11
N GLU A 264 22.48 0.85 48.64
CA GLU A 264 23.40 1.79 49.30
C GLU A 264 22.83 2.16 50.68
N PRO A 265 23.64 2.12 51.76
CA PRO A 265 23.18 2.56 53.07
C PRO A 265 22.79 4.04 52.99
N GLN A 266 21.55 4.36 53.37
CA GLN A 266 21.09 5.73 53.46
C GLN A 266 21.53 6.32 54.80
N GLU A 267 22.40 7.33 54.77
CA GLU A 267 22.80 8.07 55.96
C GLU A 267 21.76 9.14 56.31
N GLY A 268 21.45 9.27 57.61
CA GLY A 268 20.57 10.34 58.12
C GLY A 268 19.08 10.01 58.10
N LEU A 269 18.69 8.76 57.88
CA LEU A 269 17.31 8.30 58.09
C LEU A 269 17.00 8.17 59.58
N GLU A 270 15.76 8.50 59.94
CA GLU A 270 15.21 8.22 61.27
C GLU A 270 14.78 6.75 61.34
N ASP A 271 15.23 6.05 62.38
CA ASP A 271 14.84 4.65 62.60
C ASP A 271 13.44 4.59 63.23
N LEU A 272 12.49 4.06 62.46
CA LEU A 272 11.10 3.88 62.85
C LEU A 272 10.69 2.39 62.93
N THR A 273 11.67 1.47 62.92
CA THR A 273 11.42 0.02 62.88
C THR A 273 10.67 -0.52 64.10
N ASP A 274 10.71 0.21 65.23
CA ASP A 274 9.95 -0.10 66.45
C ASP A 274 8.45 0.22 66.36
N LEU A 275 7.99 0.95 65.33
CA LEU A 275 6.59 1.33 65.18
C LEU A 275 5.71 0.16 64.70
N PRO A 276 4.45 0.05 65.16
CA PRO A 276 3.51 -0.94 64.66
C PRO A 276 2.98 -0.52 63.28
N VAL A 277 3.74 -0.87 62.23
CA VAL A 277 3.43 -0.55 60.84
C VAL A 277 2.61 -1.66 60.17
N VAL A 278 1.59 -1.27 59.40
CA VAL A 278 0.76 -2.18 58.60
C VAL A 278 0.55 -1.64 57.18
N THR A 279 0.49 -2.55 56.20
CA THR A 279 0.00 -2.26 54.85
C THR A 279 -1.44 -2.75 54.72
N ILE A 280 -2.26 -2.14 53.85
CA ILE A 280 -3.66 -2.51 53.65
C ILE A 280 -3.96 -2.60 52.15
N ASP A 281 -3.86 -3.80 51.60
CA ASP A 281 -3.81 -4.00 50.16
C ASP A 281 -4.80 -5.06 49.65
N GLY A 282 -4.94 -5.11 48.32
CA GLY A 282 -5.67 -6.17 47.65
C GLY A 282 -4.97 -7.53 47.80
N PRO A 283 -5.71 -8.65 47.73
CA PRO A 283 -5.15 -9.99 47.95
C PRO A 283 -4.11 -10.43 46.91
N PHE A 284 -3.93 -9.66 45.84
CA PHE A 284 -2.97 -9.93 44.77
C PHE A 284 -1.91 -8.81 44.61
N THR A 285 -1.95 -7.78 45.45
CA THR A 285 -0.93 -6.73 45.45
C THR A 285 0.41 -7.31 45.89
N ARG A 286 1.49 -6.84 45.27
CA ARG A 286 2.87 -7.28 45.57
C ARG A 286 3.86 -6.15 45.72
N ASP A 287 3.51 -5.00 45.16
CA ASP A 287 4.18 -3.71 45.24
C ASP A 287 3.49 -2.87 46.34
N PHE A 288 3.86 -3.13 47.59
CA PHE A 288 3.35 -2.38 48.73
C PHE A 288 4.07 -1.03 48.83
N ASP A 289 3.47 0.00 48.25
CA ASP A 289 4.04 1.35 48.15
C ASP A 289 3.82 2.19 49.42
N ASP A 290 2.79 1.89 50.21
CA ASP A 290 2.41 2.64 51.40
C ASP A 290 2.12 1.76 52.62
N ALA A 291 2.47 2.29 53.79
CA ALA A 291 2.19 1.68 55.08
C ALA A 291 1.78 2.73 56.11
N LEU A 292 1.09 2.28 57.16
CA LEU A 292 0.51 3.14 58.19
C LEU A 292 0.95 2.68 59.57
N SER A 293 1.25 3.64 60.45
CA SER A 293 1.37 3.40 61.89
C SER A 293 0.49 4.35 62.67
N ILE A 294 -0.10 3.87 63.76
CA ILE A 294 -0.90 4.70 64.68
C ILE A 294 -0.36 4.50 66.08
N VAL A 295 0.06 5.59 66.73
CA VAL A 295 0.54 5.59 68.11
C VAL A 295 -0.25 6.60 68.93
N GLU A 296 -0.88 6.13 70.01
CA GLU A 296 -1.52 7.01 70.98
C GLU A 296 -0.48 7.57 71.97
N LYS A 297 -0.39 8.89 72.07
CA LYS A 297 0.49 9.63 72.99
C LYS A 297 -0.36 10.51 73.90
N GLY A 298 -0.97 9.89 74.92
CA GLY A 298 -1.91 10.58 75.82
C GLY A 298 -3.21 10.93 75.10
N ASP A 299 -3.57 12.22 75.06
CA ASP A 299 -4.75 12.72 74.35
C ASP A 299 -4.48 13.02 72.86
N VAL A 300 -3.28 12.69 72.36
CA VAL A 300 -2.86 12.93 70.97
C VAL A 300 -2.68 11.59 70.25
N VAL A 301 -3.11 11.53 69.00
CA VAL A 301 -2.83 10.42 68.09
C VAL A 301 -1.77 10.86 67.08
N GLU A 302 -0.70 10.09 66.97
CA GLU A 302 0.31 10.25 65.94
C GLU A 302 0.04 9.23 64.82
N LEU A 303 -0.27 9.74 63.63
CA LEU A 303 -0.49 8.96 62.42
C LEU A 303 0.76 9.09 61.54
N GLY A 304 1.43 7.97 61.28
CA GLY A 304 2.52 7.87 60.32
C GLY A 304 2.02 7.33 58.98
N ILE A 305 2.43 7.99 57.90
CA ILE A 305 2.25 7.51 56.52
C ILE A 305 3.64 7.28 55.96
N HIS A 306 3.98 6.02 55.73
CA HIS A 306 5.29 5.56 55.30
C HIS A 306 5.19 5.18 53.84
N ILE A 307 5.95 5.84 52.97
CA ILE A 307 5.93 5.59 51.52
C ILE A 307 7.27 4.99 51.12
N ALA A 308 7.23 3.96 50.27
CA ALA A 308 8.41 3.38 49.66
C ALA A 308 9.29 4.46 49.01
N ASP A 309 10.58 4.51 49.37
CA ASP A 309 11.51 5.53 48.89
C ASP A 309 12.10 5.18 47.51
N VAL A 310 11.23 5.13 46.51
CA VAL A 310 11.60 4.81 45.11
C VAL A 310 12.65 5.79 44.57
N ALA A 311 12.61 7.06 44.99
CA ALA A 311 13.49 8.12 44.49
C ALA A 311 14.94 7.98 44.99
N ALA A 312 15.16 7.28 46.09
CA ALA A 312 16.51 6.94 46.53
C ALA A 312 17.15 5.80 45.73
N THR A 313 16.34 4.87 45.22
CA THR A 313 16.83 3.75 44.41
C THR A 313 16.90 4.10 42.92
N VAL A 314 15.85 4.71 42.37
CA VAL A 314 15.78 5.13 40.96
C VAL A 314 16.27 6.57 40.85
N ARG A 315 17.57 6.73 40.56
CA ARG A 315 18.19 8.06 40.46
C ARG A 315 17.88 8.74 39.11
N PRO A 316 17.82 10.09 39.08
CA PRO A 316 17.61 10.83 37.84
C PRO A 316 18.63 10.49 36.75
N ASP A 317 18.20 10.58 35.49
CA ASP A 317 19.00 10.37 34.28
C ASP A 317 19.53 8.94 34.05
N THR A 318 19.15 7.98 34.89
CA THR A 318 19.51 6.56 34.70
C THR A 318 18.64 5.86 33.65
N ALA A 319 18.92 4.59 33.35
CA ALA A 319 18.12 3.83 32.40
C ALA A 319 16.73 3.54 32.98
N LEU A 320 16.66 3.23 34.28
CA LEU A 320 15.39 3.04 35.00
C LEU A 320 14.55 4.32 35.05
N ASP A 321 15.14 5.48 35.33
CA ASP A 321 14.41 6.76 35.36
C ASP A 321 13.80 7.09 33.99
N LYS A 322 14.61 7.01 32.92
CA LYS A 322 14.13 7.21 31.54
C LYS A 322 13.07 6.19 31.14
N GLY A 323 13.25 4.94 31.57
CA GLY A 323 12.33 3.84 31.33
C GLY A 323 10.97 4.01 32.04
N ALA A 324 10.99 4.49 33.28
CA ALA A 324 9.81 4.81 34.08
C ALA A 324 9.09 6.06 33.53
N ALA A 325 9.83 7.10 33.13
CA ALA A 325 9.25 8.28 32.49
C ALA A 325 8.51 7.95 31.17
N ALA A 326 9.01 6.97 30.41
CA ALA A 326 8.33 6.45 29.22
C ALA A 326 7.09 5.59 29.53
N LYS A 327 6.96 5.12 30.78
CA LYS A 327 5.85 4.30 31.30
C LYS A 327 5.25 5.00 32.53
N PRO A 328 4.54 6.13 32.40
CA PRO A 328 4.21 7.01 33.53
C PRO A 328 3.35 6.38 34.64
N SER A 329 2.82 5.17 34.43
CA SER A 329 2.11 4.40 35.45
C SER A 329 2.18 2.90 35.12
N SER A 330 2.10 2.06 36.16
CA SER A 330 1.85 0.62 36.00
C SER A 330 0.44 0.39 35.45
N LEU A 331 0.32 -0.39 34.38
CA LEU A 331 -0.98 -0.73 33.81
C LEU A 331 -1.51 -2.06 34.37
N TYR A 332 -2.64 -1.99 35.06
CA TYR A 332 -3.34 -3.15 35.59
C TYR A 332 -4.44 -3.60 34.61
N LEU A 333 -4.16 -4.65 33.84
CA LEU A 333 -5.10 -5.22 32.88
C LEU A 333 -5.71 -6.51 33.45
N PRO A 334 -6.91 -6.93 33.01
CA PRO A 334 -7.58 -8.12 33.54
C PRO A 334 -6.75 -9.42 33.49
N ARG A 335 -5.76 -9.52 32.59
CA ARG A 335 -4.94 -10.73 32.40
C ARG A 335 -3.46 -10.55 32.73
N ARG A 336 -2.98 -9.31 32.87
CA ARG A 336 -1.57 -9.02 33.17
C ARG A 336 -1.39 -7.62 33.73
N GLN A 337 -0.29 -7.45 34.46
CA GLN A 337 0.25 -6.15 34.82
C GLN A 337 1.36 -5.78 33.83
N ILE A 338 1.48 -4.50 33.49
CA ILE A 338 2.65 -3.93 32.81
C ILE A 338 3.26 -2.96 33.80
N PRO A 339 4.28 -3.37 34.56
CA PRO A 339 4.82 -2.56 35.64
C PRO A 339 5.68 -1.40 35.08
N MET A 340 5.65 -0.28 35.79
CA MET A 340 6.47 0.91 35.47
C MET A 340 7.96 0.62 35.69
N ILE A 341 8.29 -0.11 36.75
CA ILE A 341 9.66 -0.47 37.17
C ILE A 341 9.77 -2.01 37.17
N PRO A 342 10.97 -2.59 36.94
CA PRO A 342 11.14 -4.04 36.98
C PRO A 342 10.63 -4.67 38.31
N PRO A 343 9.91 -5.80 38.25
CA PRO A 343 9.38 -6.50 39.43
C PRO A 343 10.43 -6.86 40.49
N GLU A 344 11.68 -7.08 40.08
CA GLU A 344 12.78 -7.35 41.00
C GLU A 344 13.00 -6.18 41.99
N LEU A 345 12.66 -4.96 41.59
CA LEU A 345 12.65 -3.80 42.48
C LEU A 345 11.27 -3.58 43.09
N SER A 346 10.21 -3.45 42.27
CA SER A 346 8.89 -3.01 42.75
C SER A 346 8.19 -4.03 43.65
N GLU A 347 8.36 -5.33 43.42
CA GLU A 347 7.74 -6.40 44.24
C GLU A 347 8.66 -6.92 45.34
N ASN A 348 9.92 -6.44 45.42
CA ASN A 348 10.87 -6.86 46.43
C ASN A 348 11.50 -5.64 47.12
N VAL A 349 12.61 -5.13 46.58
CA VAL A 349 13.48 -4.15 47.25
C VAL A 349 12.75 -2.88 47.67
N LEU A 350 11.77 -2.44 46.89
CA LEU A 350 10.99 -1.23 47.13
C LEU A 350 9.65 -1.50 47.81
N SER A 351 9.27 -2.76 47.98
CA SER A 351 7.99 -3.12 48.58
C SER A 351 8.13 -3.18 50.10
N LEU A 352 7.20 -2.56 50.82
CA LEU A 352 7.14 -2.55 52.29
C LEU A 352 6.66 -3.90 52.86
N ARG A 353 7.51 -4.93 52.74
CA ARG A 353 7.19 -6.32 53.11
C ARG A 353 7.31 -6.56 54.61
N GLN A 354 6.45 -7.42 55.13
CA GLN A 354 6.45 -7.76 56.55
C GLN A 354 7.76 -8.46 56.96
N GLY A 355 8.44 -7.90 57.96
CA GLY A 355 9.64 -8.49 58.56
C GLY A 355 10.93 -8.27 57.75
N GLU A 356 10.88 -7.38 56.76
CA GLU A 356 12.02 -6.94 55.96
C GLU A 356 12.29 -5.46 56.22
N GLU A 357 13.56 -5.06 56.17
CA GLU A 357 14.02 -3.66 56.28
C GLU A 357 14.24 -3.05 54.90
#